data_AF-A0A497ACL4-F1
#
_entry.id   AF-A0A497ACL4-F1
#
_cell.length_a   1.000
_cell.length_b   1.000
_cell.length_c   1.000
_cell.angle_alpha   90.00
_cell.angle_beta   90.00
_cell.angle_gamma   90.00
#
_symmetry.space_group_name_H-M   'P 1'
#
loop_
_entity.id
_entity.type
_entity.pdbx_description
1 polymer ?
#
loop_
_entity_poly.entity_id
_entity_poly.type
_entity_poly.pdbx_seq_one_letter_code
_entity_poly.pdbx_strand_id
1 'polypeptide(L)'
;MSRSRGSYYSALKRITRVVNSALSLRKICNYIAKNTARAMQVNGCRILSLNARKEYLITVGTYGLSDLYLKKGPLDARKSLPDILEGKIVFIADATKDERIQHPQIAQTQGIASILGVPVLGKGEAIGEIRVYTREPRKFSEADKSFLLSVANICAVVFERAELHQLLEQDYKTQTREKRRKSSQVSALLNTHLRPTTFAHPSEEDFAKLLDFYCIEWLYEPRSFPLKWEGDKIVEMFTPDFYLPELDVYIELTTLKQNLLTEKNRKLRQIRQLYPEVNVKLITKNDFAKLLAKYGYGPLGEAKVEGVDRVLYSHAQIQRRIRTLSRHISRDYAGQRLVLIGILKGVVCFMADLMQNLSIPVTVDLMAISYYGGDGQVVKITRDLDSSITGQHVLMVEDIVDTGMTLNYILGHLSAHNPASLRVCTLLDKRARRLVNVPLDYVGFEVPDEFVVGYGLDYKGEYRNLPFIGILHPELIKDDELQ
;
A
#
# COMPACT_ATOMS: atom_id res chain seq x y z
N MET A 1 -37.21 25.92 12.49
CA MET A 1 -36.69 25.87 11.10
C MET A 1 -35.48 26.78 10.81
N SER A 2 -35.21 27.90 11.52
CA SER A 2 -34.08 28.80 11.18
C SER A 2 -32.69 28.33 11.62
N ARG A 3 -32.57 27.53 12.69
CA ARG A 3 -31.26 27.02 13.20
C ARG A 3 -30.53 26.06 12.25
N SER A 4 -31.25 25.19 11.51
CA SER A 4 -30.62 24.24 10.57
C SER A 4 -30.04 24.94 9.33
N ARG A 5 -30.75 25.94 8.78
CA ARG A 5 -30.27 26.73 7.63
C ARG A 5 -28.99 27.50 7.95
N GLY A 6 -28.87 28.07 9.16
CA GLY A 6 -27.64 28.73 9.62
C GLY A 6 -26.45 27.77 9.76
N SER A 7 -26.70 26.56 10.28
CA SER A 7 -25.69 25.49 10.38
C SER A 7 -25.19 25.07 8.99
N TYR A 8 -26.10 24.86 8.04
CA TYR A 8 -25.79 24.46 6.65
C TYR A 8 -24.98 25.52 5.92
N TYR A 9 -25.38 26.77 6.01
CA TYR A 9 -24.63 27.89 5.44
C TYR A 9 -23.21 27.97 6.02
N SER A 10 -23.05 27.82 7.34
CA SER A 10 -21.73 27.82 7.98
C SER A 10 -20.84 26.65 7.54
N ALA A 11 -21.45 25.49 7.27
CA ALA A 11 -20.76 24.29 6.84
C ALA A 11 -20.29 24.42 5.39
N LEU A 12 -21.15 24.93 4.49
CA LEU A 12 -20.76 25.23 3.10
C LEU A 12 -19.62 26.26 3.05
N LYS A 13 -19.68 27.31 3.89
CA LYS A 13 -18.60 28.30 3.99
C LYS A 13 -17.28 27.67 4.42
N ARG A 14 -17.30 26.76 5.39
CA ARG A 14 -16.10 26.01 5.85
C ARG A 14 -15.56 25.07 4.78
N ILE A 15 -16.45 24.30 4.15
CA ILE A 15 -16.11 23.35 3.09
C ILE A 15 -15.45 24.08 1.92
N THR A 16 -16.06 25.17 1.44
CA THR A 16 -15.56 25.93 0.28
C THR A 16 -14.18 26.55 0.52
N ARG A 17 -13.86 26.98 1.76
CA ARG A 17 -12.51 27.47 2.10
C ARG A 17 -11.43 26.40 1.94
N VAL A 18 -11.73 25.16 2.32
CA VAL A 18 -10.75 24.05 2.26
C VAL A 18 -10.55 23.55 0.83
N VAL A 19 -11.56 23.67 -0.02
CA VAL A 19 -11.42 23.33 -1.44
C VAL A 19 -10.29 24.13 -2.09
N ASN A 20 -10.08 25.39 -1.72
CA ASN A 20 -9.02 26.23 -2.28
C ASN A 20 -7.64 26.08 -1.59
N SER A 21 -7.46 25.07 -0.72
CA SER A 21 -6.19 24.80 -0.03
C SER A 21 -5.31 23.79 -0.77
N ALA A 22 -3.99 23.82 -0.53
CA ALA A 22 -3.00 22.89 -1.10
C ALA A 22 -3.05 21.47 -0.49
N LEU A 23 -4.20 21.02 0.01
CA LEU A 23 -4.36 19.71 0.62
C LEU A 23 -4.61 18.61 -0.43
N SER A 24 -4.23 17.38 -0.11
CA SER A 24 -4.50 16.23 -0.98
C SER A 24 -6.00 15.91 -1.06
N LEU A 25 -6.43 15.33 -2.19
CA LEU A 25 -7.83 14.95 -2.46
C LEU A 25 -8.50 14.22 -1.28
N ARG A 26 -7.79 13.24 -0.70
CA ARG A 26 -8.27 12.47 0.45
C ARG A 26 -8.47 13.33 1.70
N LYS A 27 -7.56 14.27 1.98
CA LYS A 27 -7.69 15.20 3.11
C LYS A 27 -8.87 16.16 2.93
N ILE A 28 -9.06 16.69 1.71
CA ILE A 28 -10.20 17.54 1.37
C ILE A 28 -11.51 16.75 1.54
N CYS A 29 -11.61 15.56 0.96
CA CYS A 29 -12.83 14.74 1.05
C CYS A 29 -13.16 14.30 2.48
N ASN A 30 -12.16 13.94 3.30
CA ASN A 30 -12.39 13.66 4.73
C ASN A 30 -12.88 14.90 5.48
N TYR A 31 -12.34 16.09 5.17
CA TYR A 31 -12.81 17.34 5.77
C TYR A 31 -14.26 17.66 5.39
N ILE A 32 -14.61 17.46 4.11
CA ILE A 32 -15.99 17.61 3.61
C ILE A 32 -16.90 16.64 4.35
N ALA A 33 -16.59 15.34 4.36
CA ALA A 33 -17.39 14.32 5.03
C ALA A 33 -17.64 14.65 6.51
N LYS A 34 -16.61 15.11 7.23
CA LYS A 34 -16.72 15.52 8.64
C LYS A 34 -17.65 16.71 8.85
N ASN A 35 -17.54 17.75 8.02
CA ASN A 35 -18.36 18.95 8.18
C ASN A 35 -19.81 18.70 7.74
N THR A 36 -20.02 17.91 6.70
CA THR A 36 -21.35 17.46 6.26
C THR A 36 -22.04 16.66 7.37
N ALA A 37 -21.35 15.66 7.94
CA ALA A 37 -21.92 14.83 9.01
C ALA A 37 -22.34 15.66 10.23
N ARG A 38 -21.47 16.59 10.66
CA ARG A 38 -21.75 17.48 11.80
C ARG A 38 -22.88 18.46 11.52
N ALA A 39 -22.91 19.03 10.33
CA ALA A 39 -23.94 20.00 9.96
C ALA A 39 -25.33 19.36 9.95
N MET A 40 -25.45 18.18 9.32
CA MET A 40 -26.69 17.41 9.22
C MET A 40 -27.05 16.69 10.51
N GLN A 41 -26.15 16.62 11.50
CA GLN A 41 -26.31 15.85 12.74
C GLN A 41 -26.60 14.38 12.44
N VAL A 42 -25.77 13.78 11.60
CA VAL A 42 -25.82 12.37 11.21
C VAL A 42 -24.60 11.65 11.76
N ASN A 43 -24.69 10.33 11.92
CA ASN A 43 -23.65 9.54 12.58
C ASN A 43 -22.45 9.30 11.67
N GLY A 44 -22.64 9.27 10.36
CA GLY A 44 -21.54 9.11 9.41
C GLY A 44 -21.80 9.78 8.07
N CYS A 45 -20.71 10.00 7.33
CA CYS A 45 -20.72 10.48 5.96
C CYS A 45 -19.61 9.78 5.18
N ARG A 46 -19.91 9.35 3.96
CA ARG A 46 -18.96 8.72 3.03
C ARG A 46 -19.08 9.40 1.67
N ILE A 47 -17.93 9.70 1.07
CA ILE A 47 -17.80 10.27 -0.27
C ILE A 47 -17.12 9.22 -1.12
N LEU A 48 -17.77 8.84 -2.22
CA LEU A 48 -17.29 7.82 -3.13
C LEU A 48 -17.08 8.43 -4.51
N SER A 49 -15.95 8.11 -5.13
CA SER A 49 -15.67 8.41 -6.53
C SER A 49 -15.97 7.18 -7.36
N LEU A 50 -16.57 7.39 -8.52
CA LEU A 50 -16.76 6.34 -9.50
C LEU A 50 -15.44 6.10 -10.23
N ASN A 51 -15.10 4.84 -10.51
CA ASN A 51 -13.92 4.53 -11.32
C ASN A 51 -14.15 4.93 -12.80
N ALA A 52 -13.08 5.03 -13.59
CA ALA A 52 -13.14 5.46 -14.99
C ALA A 52 -14.08 4.61 -15.87
N ARG A 53 -14.34 3.36 -15.50
CA ARG A 53 -15.26 2.44 -16.21
C ARG A 53 -16.72 2.50 -15.72
N LYS A 54 -17.03 3.31 -14.71
CA LYS A 54 -18.37 3.42 -14.10
C LYS A 54 -18.91 2.15 -13.43
N GLU A 55 -18.02 1.27 -12.99
CA GLU A 55 -18.36 -0.06 -12.46
C GLU A 55 -18.32 -0.10 -10.93
N TYR A 56 -17.37 0.60 -10.31
CA TYR A 56 -17.10 0.51 -8.88
C TYR A 56 -17.02 1.87 -8.23
N LEU A 57 -17.54 1.94 -7.00
CA LEU A 57 -17.46 3.10 -6.14
C LEU A 57 -16.32 2.96 -5.14
N ILE A 58 -15.37 3.89 -5.21
CA ILE A 58 -14.14 3.92 -4.39
C ILE A 58 -14.30 4.99 -3.32
N THR A 59 -14.06 4.65 -2.06
CA THR A 59 -14.10 5.64 -0.97
C THR A 59 -12.95 6.62 -1.09
N VAL A 60 -13.27 7.91 -1.26
CA VAL A 60 -12.28 8.99 -1.29
C VAL A 60 -12.34 9.88 -0.05
N GLY A 61 -13.45 9.84 0.70
CA GLY A 61 -13.60 10.49 2.00
C GLY A 61 -14.57 9.78 2.93
N THR A 62 -14.31 9.83 4.24
CA THR A 62 -15.20 9.23 5.25
C THR A 62 -15.11 9.94 6.59
N TYR A 63 -16.19 9.89 7.36
CA TYR A 63 -16.25 10.31 8.76
C TYR A 63 -17.35 9.57 9.51
N GLY A 64 -17.11 9.21 10.77
CA GLY A 64 -18.14 8.71 11.70
C GLY A 64 -18.62 7.26 11.48
N LEU A 65 -18.00 6.54 10.54
CA LEU A 65 -18.26 5.12 10.29
C LEU A 65 -17.13 4.26 10.85
N SER A 66 -17.45 3.05 11.30
CA SER A 66 -16.46 2.09 11.82
C SER A 66 -15.61 1.47 10.70
N ASP A 67 -14.42 1.01 11.06
CA ASP A 67 -13.53 0.31 10.13
C ASP A 67 -14.18 -0.98 9.57
N LEU A 68 -14.97 -1.69 10.37
CA LEU A 68 -15.70 -2.87 9.93
C LEU A 68 -16.70 -2.54 8.80
N TYR A 69 -17.41 -1.42 8.92
CA TYR A 69 -18.35 -0.98 7.86
C TYR A 69 -17.63 -0.46 6.61
N LEU A 70 -16.40 0.05 6.76
CA LEU A 70 -15.60 0.62 5.68
C LEU A 70 -14.79 -0.44 4.90
N LYS A 71 -14.42 -1.56 5.53
CA LYS A 71 -13.59 -2.63 4.95
C LYS A 71 -14.37 -3.76 4.25
N LYS A 72 -15.67 -3.59 3.99
CA LYS A 72 -16.55 -4.58 3.34
C LYS A 72 -16.36 -4.74 1.82
N GLY A 73 -15.28 -4.19 1.24
CA GLY A 73 -14.98 -4.27 -0.19
C GLY A 73 -15.56 -3.13 -1.05
N PRO A 74 -15.19 -3.08 -2.35
CA PRO A 74 -15.72 -2.13 -3.32
C PRO A 74 -17.21 -2.41 -3.57
N LEU A 75 -18.01 -1.34 -3.67
CA LEU A 75 -19.43 -1.45 -3.96
C LEU A 75 -19.63 -1.49 -5.47
N ASP A 76 -20.31 -2.53 -5.96
CA ASP A 76 -20.82 -2.56 -7.32
C ASP A 76 -21.83 -1.41 -7.49
N ALA A 77 -21.53 -0.49 -8.41
CA ALA A 77 -22.30 0.73 -8.59
C ALA A 77 -23.74 0.42 -9.06
N ARG A 78 -23.91 -0.60 -9.91
CA ARG A 78 -25.20 -1.01 -10.49
C ARG A 78 -26.09 -1.72 -9.47
N LYS A 79 -25.48 -2.42 -8.50
CA LYS A 79 -26.22 -3.12 -7.44
C LYS A 79 -26.49 -2.26 -6.21
N SER A 80 -25.68 -1.23 -5.94
CA SER A 80 -25.79 -0.50 -4.68
C SER A 80 -26.92 0.51 -4.69
N LEU A 81 -26.96 1.44 -5.65
CA LEU A 81 -28.00 2.46 -5.76
C LEU A 81 -28.09 2.90 -7.24
N PRO A 82 -28.69 2.08 -8.14
CA PRO A 82 -28.69 2.34 -9.59
C PRO A 82 -29.30 3.71 -9.93
N ASP A 83 -30.32 4.14 -9.19
CA ASP A 83 -30.93 5.47 -9.30
C ASP A 83 -29.93 6.63 -9.14
N ILE A 84 -28.85 6.47 -8.36
CA ILE A 84 -27.81 7.50 -8.21
C ILE A 84 -26.98 7.65 -9.48
N LEU A 85 -26.74 6.55 -10.21
CA LEU A 85 -26.07 6.62 -11.51
C LEU A 85 -26.91 7.36 -12.55
N GLU A 86 -28.24 7.33 -12.39
CA GLU A 86 -29.20 8.12 -13.17
C GLU A 86 -29.37 9.56 -12.65
N GLY A 87 -28.58 9.98 -11.67
CA GLY A 87 -28.61 11.33 -11.12
C GLY A 87 -29.74 11.59 -10.13
N LYS A 88 -30.41 10.54 -9.62
CA LYS A 88 -31.51 10.68 -8.64
C LYS A 88 -30.99 10.63 -7.20
N ILE A 89 -31.69 11.32 -6.31
CA ILE A 89 -31.48 11.22 -4.85
C ILE A 89 -32.13 9.93 -4.35
N VAL A 90 -31.41 9.16 -3.55
CA VAL A 90 -31.94 7.91 -2.98
C VAL A 90 -31.99 8.01 -1.46
N PHE A 91 -33.17 7.69 -0.92
CA PHE A 91 -33.39 7.58 0.52
C PHE A 91 -33.78 6.15 0.88
N ILE A 92 -33.09 5.60 1.86
CA ILE A 92 -33.34 4.29 2.46
C ILE A 92 -33.80 4.52 3.89
N ALA A 93 -35.07 4.21 4.14
CA ALA A 93 -35.69 4.39 5.45
C ALA A 93 -35.20 3.35 6.47
N ASP A 94 -35.01 2.10 6.03
CA ASP A 94 -34.52 0.98 6.85
C ASP A 94 -33.41 0.22 6.11
N ALA A 95 -32.16 0.45 6.52
CA ALA A 95 -30.98 -0.15 5.89
C ALA A 95 -30.82 -1.66 6.19
N THR A 96 -31.62 -2.24 7.09
CA THR A 96 -31.55 -3.68 7.41
C THR A 96 -32.46 -4.52 6.51
N LYS A 97 -33.47 -3.90 5.90
CA LYS A 97 -34.49 -4.58 5.08
C LYS A 97 -34.48 -4.18 3.61
N ASP A 98 -33.78 -3.10 3.25
CA ASP A 98 -33.76 -2.59 1.89
C ASP A 98 -32.83 -3.42 0.99
N GLU A 99 -33.38 -3.99 -0.08
CA GLU A 99 -32.69 -4.88 -1.02
C GLU A 99 -31.50 -4.21 -1.74
N ARG A 100 -31.45 -2.87 -1.78
CA ARG A 100 -30.33 -2.11 -2.35
C ARG A 100 -29.09 -2.13 -1.45
N ILE A 101 -29.21 -2.62 -0.22
CA ILE A 101 -28.09 -2.77 0.72
C ILE A 101 -27.41 -4.12 0.48
N GLN A 102 -26.24 -4.09 -0.15
CA GLN A 102 -25.45 -5.30 -0.46
C GLN A 102 -24.93 -6.08 0.77
N HIS A 103 -24.85 -5.42 1.94
CA HIS A 103 -24.35 -6.02 3.19
C HIS A 103 -25.25 -5.63 4.38
N PRO A 104 -26.48 -6.14 4.46
CA PRO A 104 -27.47 -5.71 5.46
C PRO A 104 -27.08 -6.14 6.88
N GLN A 105 -26.48 -7.32 7.03
CA GLN A 105 -25.98 -7.82 8.32
C GLN A 105 -24.93 -6.89 8.94
N ILE A 106 -23.96 -6.42 8.12
CA ILE A 106 -22.92 -5.47 8.59
C ILE A 106 -23.56 -4.11 8.93
N ALA A 107 -24.58 -3.66 8.17
CA ALA A 107 -25.30 -2.43 8.51
C ALA A 107 -26.03 -2.55 9.85
N GLN A 108 -26.66 -3.69 10.11
CA GLN A 108 -27.35 -4.00 11.36
C GLN A 108 -26.39 -4.04 12.56
N THR A 109 -25.29 -4.78 12.47
CA THR A 109 -24.27 -4.87 13.55
C THR A 109 -23.68 -3.50 13.87
N GLN A 110 -23.61 -2.60 12.89
CA GLN A 110 -23.06 -1.25 13.06
C GLN A 110 -24.12 -0.22 13.43
N GLY A 111 -25.36 -0.68 13.66
CA GLY A 111 -26.49 0.14 14.09
C GLY A 111 -26.88 1.19 13.06
N ILE A 112 -26.75 0.93 11.76
CA ILE A 112 -27.15 1.88 10.71
C ILE A 112 -28.63 1.68 10.41
N ALA A 113 -29.44 2.70 10.69
CA ALA A 113 -30.89 2.67 10.52
C ALA A 113 -31.32 3.26 9.17
N SER A 114 -30.90 4.47 8.81
CA SER A 114 -31.32 5.12 7.56
C SER A 114 -30.11 5.68 6.79
N ILE A 115 -30.25 5.73 5.46
CA ILE A 115 -29.22 6.23 4.54
C ILE A 115 -29.84 7.22 3.57
N LEU A 116 -29.17 8.36 3.36
CA LEU A 116 -29.47 9.28 2.27
C LEU A 116 -28.24 9.36 1.36
N GLY A 117 -28.43 9.05 0.08
CA GLY A 117 -27.42 9.12 -0.96
C GLY A 117 -27.78 10.17 -2.01
N VAL A 118 -26.80 10.99 -2.42
CA VAL A 118 -26.93 11.92 -3.55
C VAL A 118 -25.80 11.71 -4.55
N PRO A 119 -26.05 11.91 -5.85
CA PRO A 119 -25.01 11.83 -6.86
C PRO A 119 -24.07 13.03 -6.80
N VAL A 120 -22.80 12.79 -7.13
CA VAL A 120 -21.84 13.82 -7.50
C VAL A 120 -21.83 13.88 -9.03
N LEU A 121 -22.30 14.99 -9.59
CA LEU A 121 -22.44 15.16 -11.04
C LEU A 121 -21.30 16.01 -11.61
N GLY A 122 -20.57 15.47 -12.58
CA GLY A 122 -19.58 16.19 -13.39
C GLY A 122 -20.04 16.21 -14.84
N LYS A 123 -20.11 17.40 -15.45
CA LYS A 123 -20.59 17.60 -16.83
C LYS A 123 -21.93 16.89 -17.15
N GLY A 124 -22.83 16.78 -16.18
CA GLY A 124 -24.14 16.14 -16.33
C GLY A 124 -24.17 14.63 -16.10
N GLU A 125 -23.04 13.99 -15.81
CA GLU A 125 -22.95 12.56 -15.53
C GLU A 125 -22.55 12.29 -14.07
N ALA A 126 -23.01 11.17 -13.50
CA ALA A 126 -22.57 10.73 -12.18
C ALA A 126 -21.09 10.30 -12.21
N ILE A 127 -20.26 11.06 -11.50
CA ILE A 127 -18.82 10.78 -11.30
C ILE A 127 -18.52 10.28 -9.88
N GLY A 128 -19.55 10.18 -9.03
CA GLY A 128 -19.45 9.69 -7.67
C GLY A 128 -20.76 9.87 -6.91
N GLU A 129 -20.70 9.73 -5.59
CA GLU A 129 -21.85 9.90 -4.70
C GLU A 129 -21.42 10.30 -3.30
N ILE A 130 -22.34 10.90 -2.55
CA ILE A 130 -22.20 11.18 -1.13
C ILE A 130 -23.32 10.46 -0.39
N ARG A 131 -22.95 9.69 0.64
CA ARG A 131 -23.88 8.98 1.53
C ARG A 131 -23.76 9.49 2.95
N VAL A 132 -24.90 9.72 3.60
CA VAL A 132 -24.99 10.00 5.03
C VAL A 132 -25.79 8.91 5.73
N TYR A 133 -25.43 8.66 6.99
CA TYR A 133 -25.88 7.50 7.76
C TYR A 133 -26.39 7.93 9.13
N THR A 134 -27.55 7.41 9.55
CA THR A 134 -28.08 7.60 10.91
C THR A 134 -28.16 6.30 11.66
N ARG A 135 -28.06 6.37 13.00
CA ARG A 135 -28.26 5.23 13.90
C ARG A 135 -29.71 5.03 14.32
N GLU A 136 -30.50 6.08 14.25
CA GLU A 136 -31.94 6.04 14.48
C GLU A 136 -32.69 6.32 13.18
N PRO A 137 -33.89 5.74 12.98
CA PRO A 137 -34.72 6.02 11.82
C PRO A 137 -34.96 7.52 11.65
N ARG A 138 -34.58 8.07 10.49
CA ARG A 138 -34.69 9.50 10.22
C ARG A 138 -35.30 9.77 8.87
N LYS A 139 -36.31 10.65 8.85
CA LYS A 139 -36.78 11.30 7.62
C LYS A 139 -35.92 12.53 7.32
N PHE A 140 -35.48 12.65 6.07
CA PHE A 140 -34.71 13.81 5.60
C PHE A 140 -35.63 14.81 4.92
N SER A 141 -35.52 16.08 5.31
CA SER A 141 -36.27 17.19 4.73
C SER A 141 -35.71 17.61 3.36
N GLU A 142 -36.48 18.37 2.58
CA GLU A 142 -35.99 18.96 1.32
C GLU A 142 -34.77 19.87 1.54
N ALA A 143 -34.68 20.52 2.71
CA ALA A 143 -33.50 21.31 3.07
C ALA A 143 -32.25 20.43 3.28
N ASP A 144 -32.41 19.20 3.81
CA ASP A 144 -31.32 18.26 4.00
C ASP A 144 -30.80 17.74 2.65
N LYS A 145 -31.73 17.40 1.75
CA LYS A 145 -31.43 16.98 0.38
C LYS A 145 -30.71 18.09 -0.40
N SER A 146 -31.25 19.31 -0.36
CA SER A 146 -30.67 20.48 -1.02
C SER A 146 -29.27 20.83 -0.51
N PHE A 147 -29.06 20.74 0.81
CA PHE A 147 -27.74 20.91 1.41
C PHE A 147 -26.75 19.85 0.92
N LEU A 148 -27.14 18.57 0.96
CA LEU A 148 -26.25 17.47 0.57
C LEU A 148 -25.92 17.52 -0.94
N LEU A 149 -26.88 17.91 -1.79
CA LEU A 149 -26.63 18.21 -3.21
C LEU A 149 -25.63 19.37 -3.39
N SER A 150 -25.75 20.43 -2.59
CA SER A 150 -24.81 21.55 -2.65
C SER A 150 -23.38 21.10 -2.30
N VAL A 151 -23.24 20.20 -1.32
CA VAL A 151 -21.95 19.57 -0.99
C VAL A 151 -21.46 18.69 -2.14
N ALA A 152 -22.36 17.93 -2.79
CA ALA A 152 -22.02 17.10 -3.94
C ALA A 152 -21.48 17.92 -5.12
N ASN A 153 -22.08 19.07 -5.41
CA ASN A 153 -21.58 19.99 -6.43
C ASN A 153 -20.17 20.51 -6.11
N ILE A 154 -19.87 20.76 -4.83
CA ILE A 154 -18.51 21.15 -4.42
C ILE A 154 -17.53 19.98 -4.61
N CYS A 155 -17.95 18.75 -4.28
CA CYS A 155 -17.14 17.55 -4.54
C CYS A 155 -16.87 17.34 -6.02
N ALA A 156 -17.82 17.65 -6.90
CA ALA A 156 -17.62 17.55 -8.35
C ALA A 156 -16.45 18.44 -8.81
N VAL A 157 -16.42 19.71 -8.38
CA VAL A 157 -15.31 20.62 -8.66
C VAL A 157 -13.97 20.09 -8.14
N VAL A 158 -13.98 19.47 -6.95
CA VAL A 158 -12.77 18.87 -6.37
C VAL A 158 -12.28 17.67 -7.19
N PHE A 159 -13.19 16.84 -7.70
CA PHE A 159 -12.86 15.66 -8.51
C PHE A 159 -12.33 16.08 -9.88
N GLU A 160 -13.02 17.00 -10.56
CA GLU A 160 -12.59 17.53 -11.86
C GLU A 160 -11.22 18.22 -11.75
N ARG A 161 -10.96 18.95 -10.66
CA ARG A 161 -9.63 19.55 -10.43
C ARG A 161 -8.55 18.50 -10.19
N ALA A 162 -8.86 17.44 -9.45
CA ALA A 162 -7.89 16.36 -9.21
C ALA A 162 -7.56 15.63 -10.52
N GLU A 163 -8.56 15.41 -11.36
CA GLU A 163 -8.40 14.86 -12.70
C GLU A 163 -7.58 15.79 -13.61
N LEU A 164 -7.89 17.09 -13.63
CA LEU A 164 -7.13 18.10 -14.38
C LEU A 164 -5.69 18.23 -13.88
N HIS A 165 -5.45 18.18 -12.57
CA HIS A 165 -4.09 18.19 -12.00
C HIS A 165 -3.31 16.93 -12.40
N GLN A 166 -3.98 15.78 -12.46
CA GLN A 166 -3.39 14.55 -12.94
C GLN A 166 -3.06 14.61 -14.44
N LEU A 167 -3.93 15.24 -15.25
CA LEU A 167 -3.69 15.51 -16.68
C LEU A 167 -2.55 16.53 -16.89
N LEU A 168 -2.50 17.61 -16.10
CA LEU A 168 -1.43 18.62 -16.15
C LEU A 168 -0.09 18.06 -15.66
N GLU A 169 -0.08 17.19 -14.64
CA GLU A 169 1.11 16.46 -14.25
C GLU A 169 1.56 15.48 -15.34
N GLN A 170 0.61 14.85 -16.06
CA GLN A 170 0.91 14.04 -17.22
C GLN A 170 1.54 14.92 -18.32
N ASP A 171 0.99 16.10 -18.59
CA ASP A 171 1.47 17.03 -19.62
C ASP A 171 2.83 17.67 -19.30
N TYR A 172 3.04 18.06 -18.05
CA TYR A 172 4.33 18.51 -17.52
C TYR A 172 5.38 17.39 -17.58
N LYS A 173 4.99 16.14 -17.31
CA LYS A 173 5.85 14.96 -17.55
C LYS A 173 6.14 14.77 -19.03
N THR A 174 5.24 15.15 -19.96
CA THR A 174 5.47 15.12 -21.41
C THR A 174 6.49 16.18 -21.88
N GLN A 175 6.44 17.40 -21.35
CA GLN A 175 7.41 18.45 -21.68
C GLN A 175 8.80 18.20 -21.08
N THR A 176 8.85 17.68 -19.85
CA THR A 176 10.12 17.31 -19.21
C THR A 176 10.77 16.07 -19.87
N ARG A 177 9.96 15.24 -20.56
CA ARG A 177 10.42 14.12 -21.41
C ARG A 177 11.16 14.58 -22.66
N GLU A 178 10.88 15.74 -23.25
CA GLU A 178 11.64 16.21 -24.44
C GLU A 178 13.10 16.55 -24.12
N LYS A 179 13.37 17.13 -22.94
CA LYS A 179 14.74 17.41 -22.48
C LYS A 179 15.51 16.17 -22.03
N ARG A 180 14.81 15.14 -21.53
CA ARG A 180 15.43 13.87 -21.08
C ARG A 180 15.49 12.81 -22.20
N ARG A 181 14.79 13.02 -23.31
CA ARG A 181 14.72 12.13 -24.48
C ARG A 181 16.04 11.87 -25.18
N LYS A 182 17.08 12.70 -24.99
CA LYS A 182 18.35 12.54 -25.71
C LYS A 182 19.28 11.45 -25.18
N SER A 183 19.14 10.98 -23.94
CA SER A 183 20.23 10.16 -23.37
C SER A 183 19.85 8.85 -22.67
N SER A 184 18.59 8.62 -22.27
CA SER A 184 18.34 7.46 -21.39
C SER A 184 16.90 6.92 -21.37
N GLN A 185 16.02 7.38 -22.27
CA GLN A 185 14.58 7.11 -22.21
C GLN A 185 14.03 6.14 -23.27
N VAL A 186 14.87 5.55 -24.12
CA VAL A 186 14.39 4.67 -25.21
C VAL A 186 13.91 3.30 -24.71
N SER A 187 14.48 2.72 -23.64
CA SER A 187 14.15 1.33 -23.26
C SER A 187 12.94 1.18 -22.32
N ALA A 188 12.65 2.12 -21.43
CA ALA A 188 11.62 1.93 -20.39
C ALA A 188 10.21 2.42 -20.77
N LEU A 189 10.07 3.25 -21.81
CA LEU A 189 8.78 3.86 -22.21
C LEU A 189 7.93 3.00 -23.15
N LEU A 190 8.44 1.90 -23.69
CA LEU A 190 7.66 1.00 -24.56
C LEU A 190 6.69 0.10 -23.77
N ASN A 191 6.97 -0.25 -22.51
CA ASN A 191 6.24 -1.33 -21.82
C ASN A 191 4.88 -0.94 -21.22
N THR A 192 4.60 0.34 -20.98
CA THR A 192 3.32 0.76 -20.36
C THR A 192 2.18 0.97 -21.35
N HIS A 193 2.48 1.12 -22.65
CA HIS A 193 1.49 1.28 -23.73
C HIS A 193 1.21 -0.01 -24.53
N LEU A 194 1.81 -1.14 -24.13
CA LEU A 194 1.62 -2.46 -24.75
C LEU A 194 0.78 -3.43 -23.90
N ARG A 195 0.14 -2.94 -22.82
CA ARG A 195 -0.75 -3.79 -22.03
C ARG A 195 -2.00 -4.11 -22.85
N PRO A 196 -2.29 -5.39 -23.13
CA PRO A 196 -3.40 -5.78 -24.00
C PRO A 196 -4.73 -5.26 -23.44
N THR A 197 -5.59 -4.75 -24.31
CA THR A 197 -6.96 -4.34 -23.95
C THR A 197 -7.87 -5.54 -23.69
N THR A 198 -7.49 -6.71 -24.20
CA THR A 198 -8.19 -7.99 -24.14
C THR A 198 -7.17 -9.13 -24.22
N PHE A 199 -7.29 -10.13 -23.35
CA PHE A 199 -6.48 -11.35 -23.39
C PHE A 199 -7.17 -12.42 -24.23
N ALA A 200 -6.39 -13.32 -24.85
CA ALA A 200 -6.90 -14.43 -25.64
C ALA A 200 -7.69 -15.43 -24.79
N HIS A 201 -7.33 -15.60 -23.52
CA HIS A 201 -8.03 -16.47 -22.59
C HIS A 201 -8.23 -15.84 -21.18
N PRO A 202 -9.37 -16.11 -20.48
CA PRO A 202 -9.60 -15.59 -19.13
C PRO A 202 -8.51 -15.94 -18.10
N SER A 203 -7.83 -17.07 -18.27
CA SER A 203 -6.73 -17.47 -17.39
C SER A 203 -5.49 -16.57 -17.52
N GLU A 204 -5.25 -15.99 -18.70
CA GLU A 204 -4.16 -15.04 -18.93
C GLU A 204 -4.48 -13.70 -18.29
N GLU A 205 -5.73 -13.23 -18.39
CA GLU A 205 -6.15 -12.00 -17.71
C GLU A 205 -6.03 -12.12 -16.19
N ASP A 206 -6.45 -13.26 -15.64
CA ASP A 206 -6.30 -13.55 -14.21
C ASP A 206 -4.83 -13.64 -13.78
N PHE A 207 -3.97 -14.18 -14.64
CA PHE A 207 -2.53 -14.27 -14.38
C PHE A 207 -1.86 -12.89 -14.41
N ALA A 208 -2.22 -12.06 -15.38
CA ALA A 208 -1.79 -10.66 -15.48
C ALA A 208 -2.22 -9.83 -14.27
N LYS A 209 -3.47 -9.99 -13.80
CA LYS A 209 -3.97 -9.36 -12.57
C LYS A 209 -3.17 -9.78 -11.35
N LEU A 210 -2.74 -11.04 -11.29
CA LEU A 210 -1.92 -11.57 -10.20
C LEU A 210 -0.50 -10.98 -10.22
N LEU A 211 0.13 -10.93 -11.40
CA LEU A 211 1.42 -10.27 -11.60
C LEU A 211 1.35 -8.78 -11.22
N ASP A 212 0.30 -8.07 -11.66
CA ASP A 212 0.05 -6.67 -11.32
C ASP A 212 -0.21 -6.48 -9.81
N PHE A 213 -0.96 -7.37 -9.18
CA PHE A 213 -1.21 -7.34 -7.72
C PHE A 213 0.09 -7.43 -6.92
N TYR A 214 1.06 -8.22 -7.38
CA TYR A 214 2.39 -8.31 -6.78
C TYR A 214 3.42 -7.35 -7.36
N CYS A 215 3.01 -6.49 -8.29
CA CYS A 215 3.88 -5.52 -8.95
C CYS A 215 5.08 -6.17 -9.66
N ILE A 216 4.92 -7.38 -10.23
CA ILE A 216 5.93 -8.04 -11.05
C ILE A 216 5.84 -7.45 -12.47
N GLU A 217 6.96 -7.04 -13.08
CA GLU A 217 6.97 -6.57 -14.46
C GLU A 217 6.76 -7.72 -15.46
N TRP A 218 5.90 -7.50 -16.46
CA TRP A 218 5.58 -8.49 -17.48
C TRP A 218 5.24 -7.87 -18.83
N LEU A 219 5.46 -8.63 -19.90
CA LEU A 219 5.04 -8.36 -21.28
C LEU A 219 4.09 -9.45 -21.75
N TYR A 220 3.03 -9.09 -22.46
CA TYR A 220 2.11 -10.04 -23.11
C TYR A 220 2.61 -10.39 -24.50
N GLU A 221 2.60 -11.67 -24.87
CA GLU A 221 2.97 -12.15 -26.22
C GLU A 221 4.15 -11.38 -26.84
N PRO A 222 5.29 -11.25 -26.12
CA PRO A 222 6.35 -10.29 -26.45
C PRO A 222 7.01 -10.55 -27.81
N ARG A 223 7.00 -11.81 -28.27
CA ARG A 223 7.60 -12.25 -29.52
C ARG A 223 7.14 -13.67 -29.89
N SER A 224 6.99 -13.92 -31.19
CA SER A 224 6.79 -15.25 -31.76
C SER A 224 8.11 -15.88 -32.23
N PHE A 225 8.23 -17.19 -32.05
CA PHE A 225 9.38 -18.01 -32.44
C PHE A 225 8.97 -19.00 -33.54
N PRO A 226 9.57 -18.95 -34.73
CA PRO A 226 9.35 -19.95 -35.78
C PRO A 226 9.84 -21.33 -35.33
N LEU A 227 8.99 -22.36 -35.48
CA LEU A 227 9.30 -23.74 -35.12
C LEU A 227 9.49 -24.66 -36.33
N LYS A 228 8.79 -24.40 -37.43
CA LYS A 228 8.87 -25.22 -38.65
C LYS A 228 8.76 -24.37 -39.91
N TRP A 229 9.55 -24.76 -40.92
CA TRP A 229 9.62 -24.12 -42.23
C TRP A 229 9.28 -25.13 -43.34
N GLU A 230 8.59 -24.67 -44.39
CA GLU A 230 8.45 -25.37 -45.66
C GLU A 230 8.95 -24.45 -46.78
N GLY A 231 10.13 -24.77 -47.32
CA GLY A 231 10.88 -23.83 -48.14
C GLY A 231 11.18 -22.55 -47.35
N ASP A 232 10.90 -21.39 -47.94
CA ASP A 232 11.09 -20.08 -47.31
C ASP A 232 9.87 -19.60 -46.49
N LYS A 233 8.84 -20.45 -46.29
CA LYS A 233 7.63 -20.07 -45.54
C LYS A 233 7.59 -20.70 -44.16
N ILE A 234 7.28 -19.88 -43.16
CA ILE A 234 7.00 -20.33 -41.79
C ILE A 234 5.63 -21.00 -41.76
N VAL A 235 5.59 -22.28 -41.38
CA VAL A 235 4.34 -23.05 -41.28
C VAL A 235 3.90 -23.29 -39.84
N GLU A 236 4.79 -23.11 -38.86
CA GLU A 236 4.46 -23.24 -37.45
C GLU A 236 5.27 -22.25 -36.60
N MET A 237 4.59 -21.58 -35.65
CA MET A 237 5.18 -20.66 -34.68
C MET A 237 4.74 -20.99 -33.25
N PHE A 238 5.52 -20.51 -32.29
CA PHE A 238 5.19 -20.51 -30.88
C PHE A 238 5.32 -19.10 -30.31
N THR A 239 4.25 -18.61 -29.70
CA THR A 239 4.22 -17.30 -29.02
C THR A 239 3.97 -17.57 -27.55
N PRO A 240 4.94 -17.30 -26.66
CA PRO A 240 4.74 -17.45 -25.22
C PRO A 240 3.73 -16.43 -24.70
N ASP A 241 2.84 -16.85 -23.80
CA ASP A 241 1.80 -15.98 -23.25
C ASP A 241 2.37 -14.74 -22.53
N PHE A 242 3.44 -14.90 -21.74
CA PHE A 242 4.07 -13.80 -21.00
C PHE A 242 5.61 -13.85 -21.06
N TYR A 243 6.25 -12.71 -20.81
CA TYR A 243 7.67 -12.61 -20.46
C TYR A 243 7.87 -11.72 -19.26
N LEU A 244 8.72 -12.14 -18.33
CA LEU A 244 9.06 -11.41 -17.11
C LEU A 244 10.48 -10.85 -17.24
N PRO A 245 10.66 -9.56 -17.60
CA PRO A 245 11.97 -9.01 -17.95
C PRO A 245 12.99 -9.07 -16.82
N GLU A 246 12.55 -8.86 -15.57
CA GLU A 246 13.44 -8.90 -14.40
C GLU A 246 14.01 -10.30 -14.13
N LEU A 247 13.32 -11.35 -14.58
CA LEU A 247 13.68 -12.75 -14.36
C LEU A 247 14.22 -13.44 -15.62
N ASP A 248 14.24 -12.72 -16.75
CA ASP A 248 14.57 -13.21 -18.09
C ASP A 248 13.94 -14.59 -18.40
N VAL A 249 12.61 -14.67 -18.26
CA VAL A 249 11.87 -15.92 -18.44
C VAL A 249 10.56 -15.69 -19.18
N TYR A 250 10.30 -16.55 -20.16
CA TYR A 250 9.04 -16.66 -20.87
C TYR A 250 8.13 -17.65 -20.15
N ILE A 251 6.87 -17.27 -19.94
CA ILE A 251 5.85 -18.09 -19.27
C ILE A 251 4.78 -18.46 -20.28
N GLU A 252 4.52 -19.76 -20.38
CA GLU A 252 3.41 -20.35 -21.10
C GLU A 252 2.40 -20.87 -20.08
N LEU A 253 1.16 -20.42 -20.14
CA LEU A 253 0.09 -20.88 -19.27
C LEU A 253 -0.52 -22.16 -19.81
N THR A 254 -0.89 -23.08 -18.92
CA THR A 254 -1.61 -24.29 -19.32
C THR A 254 -2.79 -24.60 -18.42
N THR A 255 -3.78 -25.28 -19.00
CA THR A 255 -4.91 -25.89 -18.28
C THR A 255 -4.69 -27.39 -18.17
N LEU A 256 -5.35 -28.05 -17.22
CA LEU A 256 -5.16 -29.50 -16.95
C LEU A 256 -5.75 -30.44 -18.01
N LYS A 257 -6.21 -29.94 -19.16
CA LYS A 257 -6.72 -30.80 -20.25
C LYS A 257 -5.56 -31.49 -20.97
N GLN A 258 -5.49 -32.83 -20.87
CA GLN A 258 -4.38 -33.66 -21.36
C GLN A 258 -4.01 -33.43 -22.84
N ASN A 259 -4.97 -33.25 -23.74
CA ASN A 259 -4.68 -33.04 -25.18
C ASN A 259 -3.95 -31.72 -25.45
N LEU A 260 -4.27 -30.64 -24.73
CA LEU A 260 -3.62 -29.33 -24.87
C LEU A 260 -2.21 -29.33 -24.27
N LEU A 261 -2.00 -30.08 -23.19
CA LEU A 261 -0.69 -30.27 -22.57
C LEU A 261 0.30 -30.97 -23.50
N THR A 262 -0.14 -31.97 -24.27
CA THR A 262 0.73 -32.72 -25.19
C THR A 262 1.27 -31.83 -26.32
N GLU A 263 0.42 -31.00 -26.92
CA GLU A 263 0.82 -30.08 -27.98
C GLU A 263 1.76 -28.97 -27.46
N LYS A 264 1.44 -28.34 -26.32
CA LYS A 264 2.29 -27.30 -25.71
C LYS A 264 3.66 -27.87 -25.32
N ASN A 265 3.71 -29.08 -24.75
CA ASN A 265 4.98 -29.72 -24.42
C ASN A 265 5.82 -30.05 -25.66
N ARG A 266 5.21 -30.43 -26.79
CA ARG A 266 5.94 -30.62 -28.06
C ARG A 266 6.59 -29.31 -28.51
N LYS A 267 5.83 -28.22 -28.57
CA LYS A 267 6.33 -26.90 -28.99
C LYS A 267 7.46 -26.40 -28.09
N LEU A 268 7.34 -26.59 -26.77
CA LEU A 268 8.40 -26.22 -25.82
C LEU A 268 9.69 -27.04 -25.98
N ARG A 269 9.59 -28.34 -26.31
CA ARG A 269 10.78 -29.14 -26.63
C ARG A 269 11.48 -28.61 -27.88
N GLN A 270 10.72 -28.21 -28.90
CA GLN A 270 11.26 -27.63 -30.13
C GLN A 270 11.90 -26.25 -29.87
N ILE A 271 11.30 -25.40 -29.05
CA ILE A 271 11.93 -24.13 -28.61
C ILE A 271 13.28 -24.40 -27.97
N ARG A 272 13.36 -25.34 -27.03
CA ARG A 272 14.63 -25.65 -26.34
C ARG A 272 15.71 -26.21 -27.25
N GLN A 273 15.32 -26.84 -28.36
CA GLN A 273 16.25 -27.37 -29.34
C GLN A 273 16.72 -26.31 -30.34
N LEU A 274 15.81 -25.45 -30.80
CA LEU A 274 16.08 -24.43 -31.83
C LEU A 274 16.62 -23.11 -31.25
N TYR A 275 16.26 -22.80 -30.01
CA TYR A 275 16.61 -21.57 -29.28
C TYR A 275 17.03 -21.94 -27.84
N PRO A 276 18.17 -22.63 -27.65
CA PRO A 276 18.61 -23.11 -26.34
C PRO A 276 18.85 -21.99 -25.31
N GLU A 277 19.10 -20.77 -25.75
CA GLU A 277 19.24 -19.56 -24.94
C GLU A 277 17.92 -19.02 -24.39
N VAL A 278 16.77 -19.44 -24.92
CA VAL A 278 15.46 -18.94 -24.51
C VAL A 278 14.93 -19.73 -23.31
N ASN A 279 14.86 -19.08 -22.15
CA ASN A 279 14.32 -19.66 -20.93
C ASN A 279 12.79 -19.62 -20.93
N VAL A 280 12.15 -20.74 -21.26
CA VAL A 280 10.68 -20.87 -21.27
C VAL A 280 10.15 -21.91 -20.28
N LYS A 281 9.13 -21.52 -19.51
CA LYS A 281 8.48 -22.34 -18.48
C LYS A 281 6.98 -22.50 -18.76
N LEU A 282 6.51 -23.75 -18.70
CA LEU A 282 5.09 -24.08 -18.69
C LEU A 282 4.59 -24.06 -17.24
N ILE A 283 3.60 -23.25 -16.92
CA ILE A 283 3.10 -23.08 -15.55
C ILE A 283 1.57 -23.03 -15.53
N THR A 284 0.94 -23.66 -14.54
CA THR A 284 -0.50 -23.46 -14.29
C THR A 284 -0.74 -22.27 -13.35
N LYS A 285 -1.92 -21.65 -13.40
CA LYS A 285 -2.30 -20.58 -12.46
C LYS A 285 -2.07 -20.97 -10.99
N ASN A 286 -2.34 -22.24 -10.64
CA ASN A 286 -2.15 -22.76 -9.29
C ASN A 286 -0.67 -22.93 -8.92
N ASP A 287 0.17 -23.41 -9.85
CA ASP A 287 1.61 -23.56 -9.61
C ASP A 287 2.28 -22.19 -9.38
N PHE A 288 1.84 -21.17 -10.10
CA PHE A 288 2.34 -19.82 -9.92
C PHE A 288 1.86 -19.18 -8.61
N ALA A 289 0.59 -19.38 -8.24
CA ALA A 289 0.09 -18.95 -6.94
C ALA A 289 0.87 -19.59 -5.78
N LYS A 290 1.22 -20.89 -5.89
CA LYS A 290 2.09 -21.58 -4.93
C LYS A 290 3.50 -21.00 -4.89
N LEU A 291 4.07 -20.66 -6.05
CA LEU A 291 5.37 -20.01 -6.14
C LEU A 291 5.36 -18.64 -5.43
N LEU A 292 4.36 -17.81 -5.68
CA LEU A 292 4.23 -16.50 -5.05
C LEU A 292 3.96 -16.58 -3.56
N ALA A 293 3.14 -17.53 -3.13
CA ALA A 293 2.90 -17.82 -1.72
C ALA A 293 4.22 -18.14 -0.98
N LYS A 294 5.11 -18.92 -1.60
CA LYS A 294 6.47 -19.21 -1.08
C LYS A 294 7.33 -17.95 -0.89
N TYR A 295 7.08 -16.89 -1.66
CA TYR A 295 7.78 -15.60 -1.57
C TYR A 295 6.97 -14.50 -0.84
N GLY A 296 5.90 -14.86 -0.12
CA GLY A 296 5.16 -13.94 0.75
C GLY A 296 4.09 -13.09 0.05
N TYR A 297 3.66 -13.53 -1.13
CA TYR A 297 2.73 -12.82 -2.00
C TYR A 297 1.39 -13.58 -2.11
N GLY A 298 0.33 -13.14 -1.38
CA GLY A 298 -1.07 -13.57 -1.56
C GLY A 298 -1.77 -14.23 -0.39
N PRO A 299 -3.09 -14.53 -0.51
CA PRO A 299 -3.71 -15.51 0.37
C PRO A 299 -3.01 -16.84 0.11
N LEU A 300 -2.32 -17.32 1.13
CA LEU A 300 -1.58 -18.57 1.14
C LEU A 300 -2.59 -19.69 0.91
N GLY A 301 -2.75 -20.11 -0.35
CA GLY A 301 -3.26 -21.43 -0.67
C GLY A 301 -2.27 -22.43 -0.08
N GLU A 302 -2.57 -22.86 1.15
CA GLU A 302 -1.88 -23.89 1.94
C GLU A 302 -0.41 -23.65 2.34
N ALA A 303 0.25 -22.58 1.93
CA ALA A 303 1.61 -22.27 2.39
C ALA A 303 1.61 -21.30 3.60
N LYS A 304 1.05 -21.68 4.76
CA LYS A 304 1.25 -20.91 6.00
C LYS A 304 2.76 -20.62 6.17
N VAL A 305 3.18 -19.34 6.19
CA VAL A 305 4.43 -19.01 6.90
C VAL A 305 4.06 -19.26 8.35
N GLU A 306 4.48 -20.41 8.85
CA GLU A 306 4.12 -20.90 10.18
C GLU A 306 4.32 -19.78 11.20
N GLY A 307 3.28 -19.48 11.99
CA GLY A 307 3.37 -18.48 13.04
C GLY A 307 3.21 -17.01 12.66
N VAL A 308 2.99 -16.62 11.41
CA VAL A 308 2.69 -15.22 11.04
C VAL A 308 1.18 -15.04 10.79
N ASP A 309 0.52 -14.16 11.57
CA ASP A 309 -0.91 -13.81 11.42
C ASP A 309 -1.17 -13.01 10.14
N ARG A 310 -0.46 -11.89 9.98
CA ARG A 310 -0.60 -11.02 8.80
C ARG A 310 0.66 -10.21 8.51
N VAL A 311 0.84 -9.84 7.24
CA VAL A 311 1.90 -8.89 6.83
C VAL A 311 1.48 -7.47 7.22
N LEU A 312 2.34 -6.77 7.97
CA LEU A 312 2.16 -5.37 8.37
C LEU A 312 2.76 -4.41 7.34
N TYR A 313 3.98 -4.69 6.87
CA TYR A 313 4.65 -3.92 5.82
C TYR A 313 5.35 -4.85 4.82
N SER A 314 5.02 -4.73 3.54
CA SER A 314 5.70 -5.47 2.48
C SER A 314 7.11 -4.92 2.22
N HIS A 315 7.95 -5.74 1.58
CA HIS A 315 9.30 -5.34 1.18
C HIS A 315 9.31 -4.01 0.40
N ALA A 316 8.42 -3.84 -0.57
CA ALA A 316 8.32 -2.62 -1.37
C ALA A 316 7.94 -1.38 -0.54
N GLN A 317 7.07 -1.53 0.46
CA GLN A 317 6.70 -0.44 1.38
C GLN A 317 7.90 -0.02 2.22
N ILE A 318 8.66 -1.00 2.73
CA ILE A 318 9.88 -0.79 3.50
C ILE A 318 10.91 -0.04 2.64
N GLN A 319 11.23 -0.54 1.44
CA GLN A 319 12.18 0.10 0.52
C GLN A 319 11.79 1.54 0.17
N ARG A 320 10.50 1.80 -0.08
CA ARG A 320 10.01 3.16 -0.36
C ARG A 320 10.19 4.09 0.84
N ARG A 321 9.97 3.59 2.05
CA ARG A 321 10.16 4.38 3.28
C ARG A 321 11.62 4.68 3.52
N ILE A 322 12.50 3.69 3.37
CA ILE A 322 13.96 3.85 3.50
C ILE A 322 14.48 4.92 2.52
N ARG A 323 14.08 4.88 1.25
CA ARG A 323 14.41 5.94 0.27
C ARG A 323 13.94 7.34 0.67
N THR A 324 12.88 7.44 1.46
CA THR A 324 12.38 8.73 1.94
C THR A 324 13.22 9.22 3.11
N LEU A 325 13.54 8.33 4.06
CA LEU A 325 14.41 8.63 5.19
C LEU A 325 15.82 9.01 4.73
N SER A 326 16.41 8.22 3.82
CA SER A 326 17.77 8.43 3.36
C SER A 326 17.96 9.78 2.66
N ARG A 327 16.96 10.25 1.90
CA ARG A 327 16.98 11.60 1.29
C ARG A 327 16.91 12.72 2.34
N HIS A 328 16.16 12.51 3.41
CA HIS A 328 16.08 13.46 4.51
C HIS A 328 17.42 13.53 5.25
N ILE A 329 17.96 12.38 5.65
CA ILE A 329 19.26 12.25 6.32
C ILE A 329 20.38 12.84 5.45
N SER A 330 20.42 12.49 4.15
CA SER A 330 21.44 13.02 3.23
C SER A 330 21.40 14.54 3.10
N ARG A 331 20.22 15.15 3.23
CA ARG A 331 20.07 16.61 3.20
C ARG A 331 20.59 17.25 4.48
N ASP A 332 20.23 16.69 5.62
CA ASP A 332 20.63 17.21 6.94
C ASP A 332 22.14 17.14 7.17
N TYR A 333 22.81 16.16 6.55
CA TYR A 333 24.26 15.95 6.64
C TYR A 333 24.97 16.26 5.31
N ALA A 334 24.41 17.12 4.46
CA ALA A 334 25.03 17.48 3.19
C ALA A 334 26.43 18.08 3.41
N GLY A 335 27.44 17.54 2.72
CA GLY A 335 28.84 17.95 2.85
C GLY A 335 29.55 17.44 4.11
N GLN A 336 28.88 16.64 4.95
CA GLN A 336 29.44 16.03 6.15
C GLN A 336 29.69 14.53 5.95
N ARG A 337 30.56 13.95 6.79
CA ARG A 337 30.70 12.49 6.93
C ARG A 337 29.85 12.01 8.11
N LEU A 338 29.13 10.91 7.92
CA LEU A 338 28.22 10.37 8.93
C LEU A 338 28.67 8.96 9.37
N VAL A 339 28.74 8.71 10.68
CA VAL A 339 28.96 7.39 11.25
C VAL A 339 27.60 6.76 11.57
N LEU A 340 27.30 5.62 10.94
CA LEU A 340 26.14 4.81 11.27
C LEU A 340 26.51 3.80 12.36
N ILE A 341 25.76 3.78 13.45
CA ILE A 341 25.96 2.81 14.54
C ILE A 341 24.69 1.99 14.71
N GLY A 342 24.75 0.69 14.45
CA GLY A 342 23.62 -0.23 14.63
C GLY A 342 23.79 -1.15 15.84
N ILE A 343 22.69 -1.50 16.51
CA ILE A 343 22.70 -2.55 17.54
C ILE A 343 22.31 -3.90 16.94
N LEU A 344 23.19 -4.88 17.09
CA LEU A 344 22.94 -6.24 16.63
C LEU A 344 21.87 -6.94 17.49
N LYS A 345 21.05 -7.83 16.90
CA LYS A 345 21.17 -8.36 15.52
C LYS A 345 20.13 -7.81 14.54
N GLY A 346 18.99 -7.35 15.00
CA GLY A 346 17.84 -7.12 14.10
C GLY A 346 18.00 -5.92 13.15
N VAL A 347 18.87 -4.96 13.49
CA VAL A 347 19.16 -3.80 12.64
C VAL A 347 19.78 -4.13 11.27
N VAL A 348 20.39 -5.30 11.11
CA VAL A 348 21.27 -5.62 9.96
C VAL A 348 20.60 -5.34 8.61
N CYS A 349 19.35 -5.79 8.41
CA CYS A 349 18.62 -5.58 7.16
C CYS A 349 18.34 -4.09 6.90
N PHE A 350 17.83 -3.39 7.91
CA PHE A 350 17.50 -1.98 7.79
C PHE A 350 18.74 -1.11 7.55
N MET A 351 19.81 -1.36 8.29
CA MET A 351 21.05 -0.60 8.16
C MET A 351 21.69 -0.79 6.77
N ALA A 352 21.69 -2.03 6.25
CA ALA A 352 22.24 -2.34 4.94
C ALA A 352 21.48 -1.62 3.80
N ASP A 353 20.15 -1.56 3.89
CA ASP A 353 19.34 -0.86 2.88
C ASP A 353 19.41 0.67 3.05
N LEU A 354 19.47 1.17 4.29
CA LEU A 354 19.62 2.59 4.57
C LEU A 354 20.95 3.12 4.02
N MET A 355 22.07 2.46 4.31
CA MET A 355 23.40 2.90 3.87
C MET A 355 23.53 2.97 2.34
N GLN A 356 22.95 2.00 1.62
CA GLN A 356 22.96 1.98 0.14
C GLN A 356 22.16 3.12 -0.49
N ASN A 357 21.19 3.68 0.24
CA ASN A 357 20.33 4.77 -0.26
C ASN A 357 20.79 6.16 0.20
N LEU A 358 21.86 6.27 0.99
CA LEU A 358 22.45 7.56 1.40
C LEU A 358 23.35 8.10 0.27
N SER A 359 23.30 9.42 0.08
CA SER A 359 24.07 10.12 -0.97
C SER A 359 25.27 10.90 -0.43
N ILE A 360 25.65 10.61 0.81
CA ILE A 360 26.75 11.23 1.55
C ILE A 360 27.77 10.17 1.97
N PRO A 361 29.03 10.54 2.25
CA PRO A 361 30.03 9.60 2.76
C PRO A 361 29.62 9.05 4.13
N VAL A 362 29.62 7.72 4.26
CA VAL A 362 29.29 7.02 5.51
C VAL A 362 30.38 6.05 5.94
N THR A 363 30.52 5.89 7.25
CA THR A 363 31.21 4.75 7.88
C THR A 363 30.21 4.00 8.76
N VAL A 364 30.49 2.73 9.05
CA VAL A 364 29.58 1.86 9.81
C VAL A 364 30.33 1.25 10.99
N ASP A 365 29.69 1.22 12.15
CA ASP A 365 30.11 0.47 13.34
C ASP A 365 28.90 -0.29 13.93
N LEU A 366 29.16 -1.35 14.69
CA LEU A 366 28.16 -2.26 15.20
C LEU A 366 28.41 -2.58 16.68
N MET A 367 27.40 -2.30 17.50
CA MET A 367 27.40 -2.69 18.91
C MET A 367 26.58 -3.95 19.13
N ALA A 368 26.88 -4.69 20.19
CA ALA A 368 26.04 -5.78 20.67
C ALA A 368 25.78 -5.62 22.17
N ILE A 369 24.57 -5.98 22.59
CA ILE A 369 24.13 -5.90 23.98
C ILE A 369 23.55 -7.24 24.43
N SER A 370 23.57 -7.48 25.73
CA SER A 370 22.84 -8.58 26.37
C SER A 370 21.99 -8.05 27.52
N TYR A 371 20.84 -8.67 27.74
CA TYR A 371 19.95 -8.40 28.86
C TYR A 371 20.22 -9.42 29.97
N TYR A 372 20.45 -8.98 31.20
CA TYR A 372 20.59 -9.86 32.37
C TYR A 372 19.45 -9.61 33.37
N GLY A 373 18.95 -10.70 33.97
CA GLY A 373 17.92 -10.70 35.02
C GLY A 373 16.51 -10.86 34.47
N GLY A 374 15.68 -11.65 35.17
CA GLY A 374 14.34 -12.08 34.75
C GLY A 374 13.33 -10.96 34.42
N ASP A 375 13.65 -9.70 34.73
CA ASP A 375 12.82 -8.53 34.42
C ASP A 375 13.47 -7.52 33.43
N GLY A 376 14.56 -7.90 32.74
CA GLY A 376 15.15 -7.08 31.67
C GLY A 376 15.76 -5.73 32.13
N GLN A 377 16.10 -5.58 33.41
CA GLN A 377 16.46 -4.28 33.99
C GLN A 377 17.92 -3.84 33.79
N VAL A 378 18.84 -4.72 33.38
CA VAL A 378 20.25 -4.33 33.18
C VAL A 378 20.73 -4.70 31.78
N VAL A 379 20.98 -3.65 30.97
CA VAL A 379 21.58 -3.75 29.63
C VAL A 379 23.11 -3.75 29.78
N LYS A 380 23.79 -4.77 29.27
CA LYS A 380 25.26 -4.84 29.22
C LYS A 380 25.73 -4.78 27.77
N ILE A 381 26.71 -3.94 27.48
CA ILE A 381 27.39 -3.93 26.18
C ILE A 381 28.35 -5.12 26.14
N THR A 382 28.12 -6.03 25.19
CA THR A 382 28.95 -7.23 24.96
C THR A 382 29.96 -7.02 23.85
N ARG A 383 29.66 -6.11 22.92
CA ARG A 383 30.60 -5.58 21.93
C ARG A 383 30.41 -4.08 21.81
N ASP A 384 31.48 -3.36 22.04
CA ASP A 384 31.53 -1.91 21.92
C ASP A 384 32.06 -1.47 20.54
N LEU A 385 32.14 -0.16 20.31
CA LEU A 385 32.65 0.44 19.08
C LEU A 385 34.11 0.05 18.81
N ASP A 386 34.40 -0.25 17.55
CA ASP A 386 35.76 -0.54 17.09
C ASP A 386 36.56 0.76 16.82
N SER A 387 35.87 1.88 16.57
CA SER A 387 36.48 3.17 16.23
C SER A 387 35.97 4.32 17.10
N SER A 388 36.84 5.30 17.39
CA SER A 388 36.44 6.50 18.15
C SER A 388 35.44 7.35 17.37
N ILE A 389 34.38 7.79 18.05
CA ILE A 389 33.34 8.68 17.51
C ILE A 389 33.48 10.13 17.98
N THR A 390 34.55 10.46 18.71
CA THR A 390 34.76 11.82 19.24
C THR A 390 34.83 12.86 18.11
N GLY A 391 34.03 13.92 18.24
CA GLY A 391 33.93 14.97 17.22
C GLY A 391 33.29 14.54 15.90
N GLN A 392 32.72 13.34 15.80
CA GLN A 392 32.06 12.86 14.58
C GLN A 392 30.54 13.05 14.63
N HIS A 393 29.91 13.16 13.46
CA HIS A 393 28.46 13.10 13.36
C HIS A 393 28.01 11.64 13.39
N VAL A 394 27.19 11.30 14.36
CA VAL A 394 26.72 9.93 14.62
C VAL A 394 25.22 9.84 14.41
N LEU A 395 24.81 8.83 13.64
CA LEU A 395 23.42 8.40 13.50
C LEU A 395 23.30 6.97 14.05
N MET A 396 22.64 6.85 15.19
CA MET A 396 22.26 5.55 15.73
C MET A 396 21.09 4.99 14.91
N VAL A 397 21.21 3.77 14.41
CA VAL A 397 20.23 3.08 13.57
C VAL A 397 19.64 1.92 14.37
N GLU A 398 18.31 1.89 14.49
CA GLU A 398 17.57 0.88 15.23
C GLU A 398 16.49 0.22 14.37
N ASP A 399 16.26 -1.06 14.56
CA ASP A 399 15.16 -1.78 13.92
C ASP A 399 13.81 -1.41 14.56
N ILE A 400 13.72 -1.44 15.88
CA ILE A 400 12.51 -1.13 16.63
C ILE A 400 12.81 -0.46 17.96
N VAL A 401 12.07 0.62 18.24
CA VAL A 401 12.09 1.25 19.57
C VAL A 401 10.76 0.99 20.27
N ASP A 402 10.86 0.23 21.36
CA ASP A 402 9.73 -0.19 22.19
C ASP A 402 9.60 0.68 23.45
N THR A 403 10.01 0.16 24.61
CA THR A 403 9.96 0.91 25.88
C THR A 403 10.87 2.13 25.90
N GLY A 404 11.93 2.13 25.07
CA GLY A 404 12.94 3.17 25.01
C GLY A 404 14.09 3.04 26.02
N MET A 405 14.06 2.04 26.91
CA MET A 405 15.10 1.88 27.94
C MET A 405 16.47 1.57 27.35
N THR A 406 16.55 0.58 26.45
CA THR A 406 17.78 0.19 25.75
C THR A 406 18.38 1.36 25.00
N LEU A 407 17.57 2.05 24.20
CA LEU A 407 17.99 3.20 23.44
C LEU A 407 18.52 4.31 24.37
N ASN A 408 17.83 4.60 25.49
CA ASN A 408 18.28 5.61 26.45
C ASN A 408 19.65 5.27 27.06
N TYR A 409 19.87 4.01 27.46
CA TYR A 409 21.15 3.54 28.00
C TYR A 409 22.28 3.71 26.97
N ILE A 410 22.05 3.30 25.73
CA ILE A 410 23.07 3.37 24.67
C ILE A 410 23.34 4.81 24.24
N LEU A 411 22.31 5.66 24.18
CA LEU A 411 22.51 7.09 23.94
C LEU A 411 23.37 7.73 25.03
N GLY A 412 23.20 7.36 26.29
CA GLY A 412 24.07 7.80 27.39
C GLY A 412 25.52 7.36 27.19
N HIS A 413 25.73 6.09 26.84
CA HIS A 413 27.06 5.54 26.54
C HIS A 413 27.75 6.25 25.37
N LEU A 414 27.04 6.43 24.25
CA LEU A 414 27.57 7.10 23.06
C LEU A 414 27.83 8.60 23.29
N SER A 415 26.97 9.27 24.07
CA SER A 415 27.15 10.69 24.38
C SER A 415 28.42 10.95 25.19
N ALA A 416 28.80 10.03 26.08
CA ALA A 416 30.03 10.14 26.87
C ALA A 416 31.32 10.13 26.02
N HIS A 417 31.24 9.67 24.76
CA HIS A 417 32.36 9.70 23.82
C HIS A 417 32.50 11.05 23.07
N ASN A 418 31.68 12.05 23.41
CA ASN A 418 31.70 13.41 22.88
C ASN A 418 31.64 13.49 21.33
N PRO A 419 30.60 12.93 20.67
CA PRO A 419 30.38 13.12 19.24
C PRO A 419 30.00 14.58 18.93
N ALA A 420 30.24 15.03 17.69
CA ALA A 420 29.80 16.36 17.24
C ALA A 420 28.27 16.47 17.15
N SER A 421 27.59 15.37 16.83
CA SER A 421 26.14 15.24 16.98
C SER A 421 25.76 13.78 17.18
N LEU A 422 24.74 13.51 17.97
CA LEU A 422 24.15 12.19 18.12
C LEU A 422 22.64 12.28 17.81
N ARG A 423 22.20 11.56 16.77
CA ARG A 423 20.79 11.47 16.35
C ARG A 423 20.35 10.01 16.23
N VAL A 424 19.04 9.77 16.21
CA VAL A 424 18.44 8.43 16.12
C VAL A 424 17.57 8.28 14.88
N CYS A 425 17.81 7.21 14.13
CA CYS A 425 16.96 6.70 13.07
C CYS A 425 16.42 5.33 13.47
N THR A 426 15.09 5.16 13.54
CA THR A 426 14.48 3.86 13.77
C THR A 426 13.56 3.46 12.63
N LEU A 427 13.53 2.18 12.28
CA LEU A 427 12.55 1.67 11.32
C LEU A 427 11.15 1.62 11.93
N LEU A 428 10.98 1.15 13.16
CA LEU A 428 9.69 0.99 13.83
C LEU A 428 9.64 1.70 15.20
N ASP A 429 8.60 2.49 15.44
CA ASP A 429 8.34 3.14 16.74
C ASP A 429 7.04 2.62 17.37
N LYS A 430 7.16 1.87 18.47
CA LYS A 430 6.03 1.39 19.29
C LYS A 430 5.66 2.41 20.36
N ARG A 431 5.16 3.56 19.91
CA ARG A 431 4.87 4.70 20.79
C ARG A 431 3.92 4.36 21.95
N ALA A 432 3.02 3.40 21.77
CA ALA A 432 2.09 2.94 22.81
C ALA A 432 2.77 2.30 24.03
N ARG A 433 3.97 1.71 23.88
CA ARG A 433 4.72 1.04 24.95
C ARG A 433 5.80 1.92 25.58
N ARG A 434 5.89 3.19 25.18
CA ARG A 434 6.95 4.11 25.57
C ARG A 434 6.97 4.33 27.09
N LEU A 435 8.06 3.96 27.75
CA LEU A 435 8.31 4.22 29.18
C LEU A 435 9.31 5.35 29.37
N VAL A 436 10.32 5.43 28.49
CA VAL A 436 11.34 6.47 28.52
C VAL A 436 11.26 7.28 27.23
N ASN A 437 11.07 8.59 27.36
CA ASN A 437 11.05 9.48 26.20
C ASN A 437 12.48 9.69 25.69
N VAL A 438 12.76 9.18 24.50
CA VAL A 438 14.05 9.28 23.81
C VAL A 438 13.83 10.04 22.50
N PRO A 439 14.76 10.94 22.12
CA PRO A 439 14.63 11.70 20.88
C PRO A 439 14.76 10.75 19.68
N LEU A 440 13.74 10.73 18.81
CA LEU A 440 13.75 10.02 17.54
C LEU A 440 13.71 11.04 16.40
N ASP A 441 14.82 11.20 15.68
CA ASP A 441 14.97 12.20 14.62
C ASP A 441 14.38 11.71 13.29
N TYR A 442 14.53 10.42 13.00
CA TYR A 442 14.07 9.80 11.75
C TYR A 442 13.30 8.52 12.04
N VAL A 443 11.98 8.56 11.92
CA VAL A 443 11.11 7.41 12.19
C VAL A 443 10.60 6.81 10.89
N GLY A 444 10.80 5.52 10.66
CA GLY A 444 10.23 4.78 9.54
C GLY A 444 8.72 4.66 9.66
N PHE A 445 8.24 3.86 10.58
CA PHE A 445 6.82 3.60 10.78
C PHE A 445 6.49 3.68 12.26
N GLU A 446 5.40 4.37 12.59
CA GLU A 446 4.76 4.20 13.89
C GLU A 446 3.90 2.93 13.84
N VAL A 447 4.03 2.04 14.82
CA VAL A 447 3.36 0.73 14.83
C VAL A 447 2.53 0.53 16.09
N PRO A 448 1.43 -0.26 16.00
CA PRO A 448 0.62 -0.59 17.17
C PRO A 448 1.39 -1.50 18.15
N ASP A 449 0.78 -1.69 19.32
CA ASP A 449 1.26 -2.66 20.31
C ASP A 449 0.94 -4.10 19.88
N GLU A 450 1.64 -4.58 18.86
CA GLU A 450 1.57 -5.95 18.34
C GLU A 450 2.99 -6.51 18.21
N PHE A 451 3.17 -7.82 18.40
CA PHE A 451 4.47 -8.46 18.24
C PHE A 451 4.79 -8.62 16.75
N VAL A 452 5.95 -8.11 16.32
CA VAL A 452 6.35 -8.05 14.91
C VAL A 452 7.61 -8.86 14.64
N VAL A 453 7.65 -9.51 13.48
CA VAL A 453 8.78 -10.33 13.01
C VAL A 453 9.10 -10.05 11.55
N GLY A 454 10.29 -10.46 11.10
CA GLY A 454 10.72 -10.28 9.72
C GLY A 454 11.50 -9.00 9.47
N TYR A 455 12.18 -8.96 8.33
CA TYR A 455 13.07 -7.87 7.93
C TYR A 455 14.14 -7.56 9.00
N GLY A 456 14.78 -8.63 9.52
CA GLY A 456 15.77 -8.57 10.60
C GLY A 456 15.19 -8.81 11.99
N LEU A 457 13.91 -8.51 12.24
CA LEU A 457 13.23 -8.78 13.52
C LEU A 457 12.98 -10.27 13.71
N ASP A 458 13.03 -10.74 14.96
CA ASP A 458 12.88 -12.16 15.27
C ASP A 458 11.86 -12.47 16.35
N TYR A 459 11.50 -13.75 16.38
CA TYR A 459 10.93 -14.41 17.56
C TYR A 459 11.73 -15.69 17.81
N LYS A 460 12.33 -15.82 19.01
CA LYS A 460 13.20 -16.95 19.40
C LYS A 460 14.34 -17.24 18.40
N GLY A 461 14.88 -16.20 17.77
CA GLY A 461 15.96 -16.32 16.77
C GLY A 461 15.51 -16.58 15.34
N GLU A 462 14.23 -16.91 15.11
CA GLU A 462 13.66 -17.23 13.80
C GLU A 462 13.05 -16.00 13.10
N TYR A 463 12.59 -16.16 11.86
CA TYR A 463 11.85 -15.17 11.04
C TYR A 463 12.65 -13.97 10.50
N ARG A 464 13.90 -13.74 10.92
CA ARG A 464 14.70 -12.59 10.47
C ARG A 464 14.83 -12.46 8.96
N ASN A 465 14.85 -13.59 8.25
CA ASN A 465 15.04 -13.70 6.80
C ASN A 465 13.80 -13.32 5.98
N LEU A 466 12.64 -13.14 6.61
CA LEU A 466 11.44 -12.73 5.89
C LEU A 466 11.66 -11.34 5.29
N PRO A 467 11.35 -11.12 4.00
CA PRO A 467 11.65 -9.84 3.33
C PRO A 467 10.66 -8.72 3.70
N PHE A 468 9.67 -9.03 4.52
CA PHE A 468 8.58 -8.16 4.96
C PHE A 468 8.52 -8.15 6.50
N ILE A 469 7.77 -7.19 7.05
CA ILE A 469 7.45 -7.15 8.48
C ILE A 469 6.03 -7.69 8.66
N GLY A 470 5.87 -8.74 9.46
CA GLY A 470 4.61 -9.38 9.80
C GLY A 470 4.29 -9.31 11.29
N ILE A 471 3.04 -9.58 11.64
CA ILE A 471 2.59 -9.74 13.02
C ILE A 471 2.60 -11.23 13.34
N LEU A 472 3.22 -11.59 14.47
CA LEU A 472 3.28 -12.97 14.94
C LEU A 472 1.90 -13.43 15.43
N HIS A 473 1.56 -14.69 15.19
CA HIS A 473 0.29 -15.27 15.60
C HIS A 473 0.17 -15.25 17.13
N PRO A 474 -0.93 -14.73 17.72
CA PRO A 474 -1.05 -14.57 19.17
C PRO A 474 -0.93 -15.87 19.97
N GLU A 475 -1.31 -17.01 19.38
CA GLU A 475 -1.22 -18.32 20.04
C GLU A 475 0.23 -18.72 20.38
N LEU A 476 1.20 -18.37 19.54
CA LEU A 476 2.62 -18.65 19.81
C LEU A 476 3.19 -17.81 20.96
N ILE A 477 2.55 -16.68 21.26
CA ILE A 477 2.95 -15.80 22.36
C ILE A 477 2.35 -16.31 23.68
N LYS A 478 1.11 -16.83 23.64
CA LYS A 478 0.39 -17.30 24.84
C LYS A 478 0.95 -18.58 25.44
N ASP A 479 1.50 -19.48 24.63
CA ASP A 479 2.12 -20.72 25.12
C ASP A 479 3.37 -20.46 25.99
N ASP A 480 3.98 -19.26 25.89
CA ASP A 480 5.14 -18.83 26.69
C ASP A 480 4.76 -18.17 28.03
N GLU A 481 3.57 -17.57 28.16
CA GLU A 481 3.11 -17.01 29.44
C GLU A 481 2.61 -18.10 30.43
N LEU A 482 2.55 -19.35 29.96
CA LEU A 482 2.11 -20.54 30.70
C LEU A 482 3.26 -21.53 31.03
N GLN A 483 4.50 -21.21 30.64
CA GLN A 483 5.74 -21.91 31.05
C GLN A 483 6.56 -21.02 31.99
#